data_AF-A0A0N1IU96-F1
#
_entry.id   AF-A0A0N1IU96-F1
#
_cell.length_a   1.000
_cell.length_b   1.000
_cell.length_c   1.000
_cell.angle_alpha   90.00
_cell.angle_beta   90.00
_cell.angle_gamma   90.00
#
_symmetry.space_group_name_H-M   'P 1'
#
loop_
_entity.id
_entity.type
_entity.pdbx_description
1 polymer ?
#
loop_
_entity_poly.entity_id
_entity_poly.type
_entity_poly.pdbx_seq_one_letter_code
_entity_poly.pdbx_strand_id
1 'polypeptide(L)' 'MDRKAWVMRAVEALRYATFKDIERYLEDEGEPFSRKELLDTLRALVEEGRLEEKEGTYRLAPKKGSGEAFNKLFGD' A
#
# COMPACT_ATOMS: atom_id res chain seq x y z
N MET A 1 4.10 -7.03 14.04
CA MET A 1 4.51 -6.82 12.63
C MET A 1 5.30 -5.53 12.56
N ASP A 2 6.22 -5.35 11.62
CA ASP A 2 6.88 -4.06 11.40
C ASP A 2 5.88 -3.00 10.89
N ARG A 3 6.14 -1.73 11.18
CA ARG A 3 5.27 -0.61 10.77
C ARG A 3 4.97 -0.59 9.27
N LYS A 4 6.01 -0.81 8.44
CA LYS A 4 5.87 -0.92 6.99
C LYS A 4 4.98 -2.11 6.58
N ALA A 5 5.05 -3.23 7.30
CA ALA A 5 4.23 -4.41 7.01
C ALA A 5 2.75 -4.17 7.30
N TRP A 6 2.44 -3.46 8.40
CA TRP A 6 1.08 -3.03 8.71
C TRP A 6 0.51 -2.08 7.66
N VAL A 7 1.27 -1.05 7.27
CA VAL A 7 0.83 -0.09 6.24
C VAL A 7 0.59 -0.79 4.89
N MET A 8 1.46 -1.72 4.50
CA MET A 8 1.24 -2.50 3.27
C MET A 8 0.03 -3.41 3.36
N ARG A 9 -0.20 -4.07 4.50
CA ARG A 9 -1.38 -4.90 4.71
C ARG A 9 -2.67 -4.07 4.56
N ALA A 10 -2.69 -2.87 5.13
CA ALA A 10 -3.80 -1.93 4.99
C ALA A 10 -4.03 -1.56 3.52
N VAL A 11 -2.99 -1.16 2.79
CA VAL A 11 -3.10 -0.80 1.36
C VAL A 11 -3.49 -2.01 0.50
N GLU A 12 -3.02 -3.22 0.82
CA GLU A 12 -3.39 -4.46 0.13
C GLU A 12 -4.86 -4.80 0.35
N ALA A 13 -5.36 -4.68 1.58
CA ALA A 13 -6.76 -4.92 1.93
C ALA A 13 -7.70 -3.91 1.25
N LEU A 14 -7.30 -2.64 1.21
CA LEU A 14 -8.10 -1.54 0.67
C LEU A 14 -7.98 -1.38 -0.85
N ARG A 15 -6.93 -1.94 -1.46
CA ARG A 15 -6.52 -1.85 -2.89
C ARG A 15 -6.16 -0.46 -3.39
N TYR A 16 -7.02 0.52 -3.17
CA TYR A 16 -6.86 1.92 -3.56
C TYR A 16 -7.41 2.79 -2.41
N ALA A 17 -6.50 3.35 -1.60
CA ALA A 17 -6.85 3.90 -0.30
C ALA A 17 -6.29 5.30 -0.08
N THR A 18 -7.09 6.22 0.44
CA THR A 18 -6.57 7.52 0.86
C THR A 18 -5.81 7.38 2.18
N PHE A 19 -5.05 8.41 2.54
CA PHE A 19 -4.39 8.48 3.86
C PHE A 19 -5.36 8.17 5.02
N LYS A 20 -6.58 8.74 4.97
CA LYS A 20 -7.59 8.55 6.02
C LYS A 20 -8.14 7.12 6.06
N ASP A 21 -8.27 6.47 4.91
CA ASP A 21 -8.75 5.08 4.86
C ASP A 21 -7.72 4.14 5.51
N ILE A 22 -6.44 4.38 5.24
CA ILE A 22 -5.32 3.63 5.80
C ILE A 22 -5.21 3.87 7.31
N GLU A 23 -5.29 5.14 7.75
CA GLU A 23 -5.30 5.52 9.17
C GLU A 23 -6.40 4.77 9.91
N ARG A 24 -7.65 4.84 9.41
CA ARG A 24 -8.79 4.17 10.04
C ARG A 24 -8.63 2.64 10.09
N TYR A 25 -8.18 2.01 9.00
CA TYR A 25 -7.94 0.57 8.98
C TYR A 25 -6.91 0.15 10.06
N LEU A 26 -5.85 0.93 10.23
CA LEU A 26 -4.81 0.64 11.22
C LEU A 26 -5.32 0.83 12.65
N GLU A 27 -6.17 1.84 12.90
CA GLU A 27 -6.85 2.02 14.18
C GLU A 27 -7.80 0.86 14.50
N ASP A 28 -8.59 0.39 13.53
CA ASP A 28 -9.48 -0.76 13.66
C ASP A 28 -8.72 -2.06 13.99
N GLU A 29 -7.53 -2.26 13.42
CA GLU A 29 -6.66 -3.41 13.70
C GLU A 29 -5.89 -3.28 15.03
N GLY A 30 -6.04 -2.15 15.75
CA GLY A 30 -5.41 -1.90 17.04
C GLY A 30 -3.96 -1.41 16.98
N GLU A 31 -3.50 -0.97 15.80
CA GLU A 31 -2.14 -0.46 15.58
C GLU A 31 -2.19 1.02 15.19
N PRO A 32 -2.39 1.94 16.16
CA PRO A 32 -2.48 3.35 15.86
C PRO A 32 -1.12 3.91 15.42
N PHE A 33 -1.14 4.67 14.34
CA PHE A 33 0.01 5.47 13.90
C PHE A 33 -0.22 6.93 14.22
N SER A 34 0.83 7.65 14.63
CA SER A 34 0.77 9.11 14.57
C SER A 34 0.70 9.56 13.11
N ARG A 35 0.02 10.66 12.83
CA ARG A 35 -0.11 11.21 11.46
C ARG A 35 1.24 11.35 10.74
N LYS A 36 2.25 11.86 11.45
CA LYS A 36 3.63 12.00 10.94
C LYS A 36 4.27 10.64 10.64
N GLU A 37 4.08 9.66 11.51
CA GLU A 37 4.65 8.32 11.36
C GLU A 37 4.04 7.58 10.16
N LEU A 38 2.72 7.67 10.00
CA LEU A 38 2.04 7.07 8.85
C LEU A 38 2.51 7.71 7.54
N LEU A 39 2.61 9.04 7.50
CA LEU A 39 3.04 9.78 6.32
C LEU A 39 4.50 9.47 5.95
N ASP A 40 5.40 9.42 6.93
CA ASP A 40 6.80 9.05 6.73
C ASP A 40 6.92 7.61 6.20
N THR A 41 6.12 6.69 6.75
CA THR A 41 6.09 5.29 6.33
C THR A 41 5.56 5.12 4.90
N LEU A 42 4.45 5.80 4.56
CA LEU A 42 3.90 5.80 3.20
C LEU A 42 4.90 6.37 2.20
N ARG A 43 5.52 7.50 2.54
CA ARG A 43 6.55 8.13 1.70
C ARG A 43 7.73 7.20 1.48
N ALA A 44 8.26 6.57 2.53
CA ALA A 44 9.33 5.59 2.41
C ALA A 44 8.94 4.43 1.49
N LEU A 45 7.73 3.88 1.62
CA LEU A 45 7.24 2.80 0.77
C LEU A 45 7.06 3.20 -0.70
N VAL A 46 6.72 4.47 -0.96
CA VAL A 46 6.67 5.04 -2.31
C VAL A 46 8.07 5.23 -2.88
N GLU A 47 9.01 5.76 -2.09
CA GLU A 47 10.42 5.90 -2.48
C GLU A 47 11.09 4.53 -2.73
N GLU A 48 10.72 3.50 -1.97
CA GLU A 48 11.12 2.10 -2.18
C GLU A 48 10.45 1.45 -3.40
N GLY A 49 9.51 2.14 -4.07
CA GLY A 49 8.76 1.63 -5.22
C GLY A 49 7.80 0.48 -4.89
N ARG A 50 7.41 0.35 -3.62
CA ARG A 50 6.45 -0.67 -3.14
C ARG A 50 5.01 -0.19 -3.22
N LEU A 51 4.81 1.12 -3.06
CA LEU A 51 3.54 1.79 -3.24
C LEU A 51 3.64 2.81 -4.37
N GLU A 52 2.51 3.08 -5.01
CA GLU A 52 2.33 4.23 -5.89
C GLU A 52 1.38 5.20 -5.20
N GLU A 53 1.78 6.46 -5.07
CA GLU A 53 0.89 7.56 -4.70
C GLU A 53 0.36 8.20 -5.99
N LYS A 54 -0.97 8.25 -6.12
CA LYS A 54 -1.64 8.92 -7.23
C LYS A 54 -2.79 9.77 -6.69
N GLU A 55 -2.68 11.08 -6.87
CA GLU A 55 -3.72 12.05 -6.50
C GLU A 55 -4.16 11.93 -5.02
N GLY A 56 -3.22 11.73 -4.09
CA GLY A 56 -3.51 11.59 -2.65
C GLY A 56 -4.07 10.22 -2.26
N THR A 57 -4.00 9.24 -3.17
CA THR A 57 -4.41 7.86 -2.93
C THR A 57 -3.22 6.92 -3.11
N TYR A 58 -3.14 5.89 -2.28
CA TYR A 58 -2.07 4.91 -2.27
C TYR A 58 -2.57 3.57 -2.77
N ARG A 59 -1.75 2.92 -3.58
CA ARG A 59 -1.98 1.54 -4.04
C ARG A 59 -0.68 0.76 -4.07
N LEU A 60 -0.78 -0.56 -4.08
CA LEU A 60 0.37 -1.42 -4.31
C LEU A 60 0.98 -1.11 -5.68
N ALA A 61 2.29 -0.92 -5.71
CA ALA A 61 3.01 -0.83 -6.97
C ALA A 61 2.87 -2.16 -7.71
N PRO A 62 2.63 -2.14 -9.04
CA PRO A 62 2.53 -3.35 -9.82
C PRO A 62 3.84 -4.12 -9.67
N LYS A 63 3.76 -5.39 -9.25
CA LYS A 63 4.92 -6.29 -9.31
C LYS A 63 5.39 -6.30 -10.76
N LYS A 64 6.65 -5.90 -11.00
CA LYS A 64 7.30 -5.90 -12.33
C LYS A 64 7.23 -7.25 -13.09
N GLY A 65 6.66 -8.32 -12.52
CA GLY A 65 6.47 -9.63 -13.16
C GLY A 65 5.01 -10.09 -13.37
N SER A 66 3.98 -9.32 -12.98
CA SER A 66 2.59 -9.78 -13.17
C SER A 66 2.08 -9.66 -14.61
N GLY A 67 2.71 -8.81 -15.44
CA GLY A 67 2.39 -8.72 -16.88
C GLY A 67 2.84 -9.95 -17.68
N GLU A 68 3.90 -10.63 -17.26
CA GLU A 68 4.38 -11.86 -17.90
C GLU A 68 3.54 -13.08 -17.49
N ALA A 69 3.11 -13.16 -16.23
CA ALA A 69 2.27 -14.27 -15.76
C ALA A 69 0.83 -14.22 -16.31
N PHE A 70 0.26 -13.03 -16.51
CA PHE A 70 -1.09 -12.88 -17.07
C PHE A 70 -1.10 -13.13 -18.59
N ASN A 71 -0.09 -12.65 -19.33
CA ASN A 71 0.07 -12.99 -20.76
C ASN A 71 0.26 -14.49 -21.00
N LYS A 72 0.93 -15.20 -20.09
CA LYS A 72 1.15 -16.65 -20.21
C LYS A 72 -0.09 -17.49 -19.88
N LEU A 73 -1.11 -16.92 -19.23
CA LEU A 73 -2.34 -17.60 -18.83
C LEU A 73 -3.55 -17.25 -19.70
N PHE A 74 -3.55 -16.07 -20.34
CA PHE A 74 -4.69 -15.56 -21.13
C PHE A 74 -4.31 -15.05 -22.53
N GLY A 75 -3.05 -15.22 -22.93
CA GLY A 75 -2.60 -14.95 -24.30
C GLY A 75 -2.69 -16.19 -25.17
N ASP A 76 -3.91 -16.57 -25.57
CA ASP A 76 -4.22 -17.34 -26.78
C ASP A 76 -5.33 -16.60 -27.54
#